data_AF-A0AAE1ZB86-F1
#
_entry.id   AF-A0AAE1ZB86-F1
#
_cell.length_a   1.000
_cell.length_b   1.000
_cell.length_c   1.000
_cell.angle_alpha   90.00
_cell.angle_beta   90.00
_cell.angle_gamma   90.00
#
_symmetry.space_group_name_H-M   'P 1'
#
loop_
_entity.id
_entity.type
_entity.pdbx_description
1 polymer ?
#
loop_
_entity_poly.entity_id
_entity_poly.type
_entity_poly.pdbx_seq_one_letter_code
_entity_poly.pdbx_strand_id
1 'polypeptide(L)'
;MFNFEVCHNILCTFARKYSKKVKATKGIAALAKIREIKVETDAEKIVNCCCINYRIGEQPIPLKPDSEYPEWLWTLRTDRRPVPLNEVNKNSYYYWRRIRKINRDLINNLSSVDGWHRKDHRSFENHSLRFYGNLYLAVSKWSDSKKLLENKND
;
A
#
# COMPACT_ATOMS: atom_id res chain seq x y z
N MET A 1 18.16 -22.68 48.46
CA MET A 1 17.86 -23.30 47.16
C MET A 1 16.70 -22.54 46.53
N PHE A 2 17.00 -21.57 45.67
CA PHE A 2 16.01 -20.89 44.84
C PHE A 2 16.44 -21.11 43.39
N ASN A 3 15.73 -22.00 42.70
CA ASN A 3 15.94 -22.26 41.29
C ASN A 3 15.30 -21.12 40.50
N PHE A 4 16.12 -20.26 39.91
CA PHE A 4 15.67 -19.27 38.94
C PHE A 4 15.79 -19.92 37.56
N GLU A 5 14.69 -20.48 37.05
CA GLU A 5 14.64 -20.98 35.68
C GLU A 5 14.70 -19.79 34.71
N VAL A 6 15.81 -19.67 33.99
CA VAL A 6 15.98 -18.72 32.89
C VAL A 6 15.09 -19.20 31.75
N CYS A 7 13.89 -18.62 31.64
CA CYS A 7 13.03 -18.80 30.48
C CYS A 7 13.83 -18.40 29.23
N HIS A 8 14.18 -19.38 28.40
CA HIS A 8 14.71 -19.12 27.07
C HIS A 8 13.74 -18.20 26.34
N ASN A 9 14.23 -17.00 25.99
CA ASN A 9 13.57 -16.08 25.08
C ASN A 9 13.38 -16.77 23.73
N ILE A 10 12.26 -17.49 23.59
CA ILE A 10 11.71 -17.86 22.30
C ILE A 10 11.46 -16.53 21.60
N LEU A 11 12.31 -16.19 20.63
CA LEU A 11 12.02 -15.18 19.62
C LEU A 11 10.76 -15.65 18.89
N CYS A 12 9.60 -15.37 19.48
CA CYS A 12 8.31 -15.41 18.82
C CYS A 12 8.37 -14.36 17.72
N THR A 13 8.92 -14.75 16.57
CA THR A 13 8.71 -14.04 15.33
C THR A 13 7.20 -14.08 15.10
N PHE A 14 6.51 -13.02 15.51
CA PHE A 14 5.16 -12.74 15.06
C PHE A 14 5.24 -12.53 13.55
N ALA A 15 5.25 -13.64 12.80
CA ALA A 15 5.02 -13.62 11.38
C ALA A 15 3.64 -13.00 11.21
N ARG A 16 3.60 -11.72 10.78
CA ARG A 16 2.37 -11.06 10.38
C ARG A 16 1.73 -11.96 9.32
N LYS A 17 0.74 -12.75 9.73
CA LYS A 17 -0.10 -13.53 8.82
C LYS A 17 -0.93 -12.50 8.04
N TYR A 18 -0.36 -11.97 6.96
CA TYR A 18 -1.16 -11.23 5.99
C TYR A 18 -2.30 -12.15 5.57
N SER A 19 -3.54 -11.67 5.67
CA SER A 19 -4.72 -12.40 5.19
C SER A 19 -4.41 -12.90 3.78
N LYS A 20 -4.39 -14.23 3.60
CA LYS A 20 -4.30 -14.82 2.28
C LYS A 20 -5.52 -14.28 1.52
N LYS A 21 -5.31 -13.66 0.36
CA LYS A 21 -6.43 -13.34 -0.54
C LYS A 21 -7.20 -14.64 -0.76
N VAL A 22 -8.36 -14.76 -0.13
CA VAL A 22 -9.30 -15.82 -0.41
C VAL A 22 -9.64 -15.61 -1.87
N LYS A 23 -9.16 -16.52 -2.74
CA LYS A 23 -9.65 -16.58 -4.11
C LYS A 23 -11.12 -16.84 -3.97
N ALA A 24 -11.94 -15.83 -4.28
CA ALA A 24 -13.37 -15.90 -4.18
C ALA A 24 -13.85 -17.19 -4.84
N THR A 25 -14.30 -18.13 -4.02
CA THR A 25 -15.07 -19.28 -4.48
C THR A 25 -16.30 -18.69 -5.15
N LYS A 26 -16.42 -18.94 -6.46
CA LYS A 26 -17.58 -18.58 -7.27
C LYS A 26 -18.82 -19.14 -6.58
N GLY A 27 -19.62 -18.31 -5.91
CA GLY A 27 -20.78 -18.81 -5.19
C GLY A 27 -21.54 -17.79 -4.35
N ILE A 28 -20.87 -16.82 -3.73
CA ILE A 28 -21.56 -15.84 -2.84
C ILE A 28 -21.40 -14.40 -3.32
N ALA A 29 -20.33 -14.07 -4.04
CA ALA A 29 -20.09 -12.71 -4.56
C ALA A 29 -20.80 -12.41 -5.90
N ALA A 30 -21.52 -13.36 -6.50
CA ALA A 30 -22.06 -13.26 -7.86
C ALA A 30 -23.57 -12.93 -7.95
N LEU A 31 -24.27 -12.72 -6.83
CA LEU A 31 -25.73 -12.45 -6.82
C LEU A 31 -26.11 -11.03 -6.43
N ALA A 32 -25.17 -10.20 -6.01
CA ALA A 32 -25.42 -8.76 -5.95
C ALA A 32 -25.17 -8.18 -7.34
N LYS A 33 -26.16 -8.32 -8.23
CA LYS A 33 -26.15 -7.64 -9.53
C LYS A 33 -25.91 -6.14 -9.25
N ILE A 34 -24.80 -5.60 -9.74
CA ILE A 34 -24.49 -4.18 -9.64
C ILE A 34 -25.70 -3.44 -10.21
N ARG A 35 -26.32 -2.56 -9.43
CA ARG A 35 -27.49 -1.81 -9.88
C ARG A 35 -27.05 -0.84 -10.97
N GLU A 36 -27.46 -1.10 -12.20
CA GLU A 36 -27.27 -0.20 -13.32
C GLU A 36 -28.27 0.95 -13.20
N ILE A 37 -27.78 2.13 -12.81
CA ILE A 37 -28.58 3.36 -12.82
C ILE A 37 -28.57 3.89 -14.24
N LYS A 38 -29.75 4.07 -14.84
CA LYS A 38 -29.86 4.66 -16.19
C LYS A 38 -29.37 6.10 -16.13
N VAL A 39 -28.47 6.45 -17.04
CA VAL A 39 -27.98 7.83 -17.18
C VAL A 39 -29.06 8.66 -17.88
N GLU A 40 -29.30 9.87 -17.40
CA GLU A 40 -30.22 10.80 -18.03
C GLU A 40 -29.67 11.30 -19.38
N THR A 41 -30.53 11.45 -20.38
CA THR A 41 -30.16 11.86 -21.76
C THR A 41 -30.65 13.26 -22.13
N ASP A 42 -31.51 13.87 -21.32
CA ASP A 42 -32.13 15.17 -21.60
C ASP A 42 -31.12 16.31 -21.35
N ALA A 43 -30.76 17.05 -22.39
CA ALA A 43 -29.74 18.11 -22.30
C ALA A 43 -30.12 19.22 -21.30
N GLU A 44 -31.38 19.67 -21.30
CA GLU A 44 -31.84 20.74 -20.39
C GLU A 44 -31.73 20.34 -18.91
N LYS A 45 -31.97 19.06 -18.59
CA LYS A 45 -31.84 18.56 -17.22
C LYS A 45 -30.39 18.46 -16.80
N ILE A 46 -29.50 18.02 -17.68
CA ILE A 46 -28.06 17.88 -17.39
C ILE A 46 -27.40 19.23 -17.17
N VAL A 47 -27.83 20.27 -17.90
CA VAL A 47 -27.28 21.62 -17.77
C VAL A 47 -27.77 22.31 -16.50
N ASN A 48 -29.05 22.13 -16.14
CA ASN A 48 -29.65 22.86 -15.02
C ASN A 48 -29.60 22.13 -13.68
N CYS A 49 -29.43 20.80 -13.68
CA CYS A 49 -29.54 19.97 -12.49
C CYS A 49 -28.36 19.00 -12.32
N CYS A 50 -28.12 18.63 -11.07
CA CYS A 50 -27.15 17.66 -10.64
C CYS A 50 -27.81 16.29 -10.42
N CYS A 51 -27.61 15.37 -11.36
CA CYS A 51 -28.28 14.05 -11.40
C CYS A 51 -27.50 12.98 -10.60
N ILE A 52 -27.20 13.24 -9.31
CA ILE A 52 -26.41 12.34 -8.43
C ILE A 52 -27.31 11.42 -7.59
N ASN A 53 -28.60 11.73 -7.46
CA ASN A 53 -29.49 11.04 -6.55
C ASN A 53 -29.66 9.56 -6.92
N TYR A 54 -29.36 8.68 -5.96
CA TYR A 54 -29.43 7.22 -6.13
C TYR A 54 -30.72 6.60 -5.53
N ARG A 55 -31.50 7.41 -4.81
CA ARG A 55 -32.75 6.98 -4.19
C ARG A 55 -33.89 7.12 -5.20
N ILE A 56 -34.78 6.13 -5.19
CA ILE A 56 -35.92 6.10 -6.12
C ILE A 56 -36.95 7.13 -5.66
N GLY A 57 -37.34 8.04 -6.56
CA GLY A 57 -38.40 9.04 -6.31
C GLY A 57 -37.92 10.42 -5.86
N GLU A 58 -36.62 10.62 -5.66
CA GLU A 58 -36.07 11.96 -5.39
C GLU A 58 -35.88 12.74 -6.70
N GLN A 59 -36.28 14.01 -6.72
CA GLN A 59 -36.09 14.90 -7.86
C GLN A 59 -34.60 15.29 -7.99
N PRO A 60 -34.09 15.55 -9.21
CA PRO A 60 -32.73 15.99 -9.42
C PRO A 60 -32.50 17.37 -8.78
N ILE A 61 -31.31 17.59 -8.22
CA ILE A 61 -31.00 18.80 -7.44
C ILE A 61 -30.66 19.94 -8.41
N PRO A 62 -31.36 21.09 -8.41
CA PRO A 62 -31.03 22.20 -9.29
C PRO A 62 -29.67 22.81 -8.94
N LEU A 63 -28.91 23.21 -9.96
CA LEU A 63 -27.65 23.94 -9.80
C LEU A 63 -27.93 25.37 -9.35
N LYS A 64 -27.07 25.84 -8.44
CA LYS A 64 -27.12 27.19 -7.89
C LYS A 64 -26.32 28.16 -8.76
N PRO A 65 -26.52 29.47 -8.66
CA PRO A 65 -25.66 30.43 -9.34
C PRO A 65 -24.22 30.39 -8.79
N ASP A 66 -23.25 30.75 -9.62
CA ASP A 66 -21.81 30.67 -9.29
C ASP A 66 -21.42 31.42 -8.00
N SER A 67 -22.15 32.48 -7.65
CA SER A 67 -21.92 33.30 -6.45
C SER A 67 -22.22 32.57 -5.14
N GLU A 68 -23.03 31.51 -5.16
CA GLU A 68 -23.35 30.74 -3.96
C GLU A 68 -22.26 29.71 -3.64
N TYR A 69 -21.45 29.34 -4.64
CA TYR A 69 -20.36 28.40 -4.46
C TYR A 69 -19.11 29.11 -3.92
N PRO A 70 -18.33 28.42 -3.07
CA PRO A 70 -17.14 29.01 -2.49
C PRO A 70 -16.04 29.22 -3.55
N GLU A 71 -15.29 30.32 -3.41
CA GLU A 71 -14.29 30.76 -4.39
C GLU A 71 -13.21 29.72 -4.71
N TRP A 72 -12.83 28.88 -3.73
CA TRP A 72 -11.82 27.84 -3.92
C TRP A 72 -12.22 26.81 -4.98
N LEU A 73 -13.52 26.60 -5.25
CA LEU A 73 -13.99 25.68 -6.28
C LEU A 73 -13.41 26.02 -7.65
N TRP A 74 -13.38 27.31 -7.97
CA TRP A 74 -12.90 27.84 -9.25
C TRP A 74 -11.36 27.91 -9.33
N THR A 75 -10.68 27.77 -8.19
CA THR A 75 -9.21 27.67 -8.13
C THR A 75 -8.68 26.25 -8.30
N LEU A 76 -9.57 25.24 -8.31
CA LEU A 76 -9.16 23.86 -8.48
C LEU A 76 -8.64 23.59 -9.90
N ARG A 77 -7.51 22.86 -9.98
CA ARG A 77 -6.93 22.46 -11.26
C ARG A 77 -7.77 21.33 -11.89
N THR A 78 -8.24 21.56 -13.10
CA THR A 78 -9.06 20.61 -13.90
C THR A 78 -8.22 19.73 -14.83
N ASP A 79 -6.91 19.96 -14.91
CA ASP A 79 -6.01 19.19 -15.76
C ASP A 79 -5.92 17.71 -15.36
N ARG A 80 -6.05 16.83 -16.35
CA ARG A 80 -5.90 15.38 -16.16
C ARG A 80 -4.50 14.98 -15.67
N ARG A 81 -3.47 15.73 -16.05
CA ARG A 81 -2.07 15.41 -15.71
C ARG A 81 -1.67 16.05 -14.37
N PRO A 82 -0.89 15.34 -13.54
CA PRO A 82 -0.31 15.94 -12.35
C PRO A 82 0.75 16.98 -12.74
N VAL A 83 0.80 18.10 -12.01
CA VAL A 83 1.82 19.17 -12.20
C VAL A 83 3.21 18.55 -12.17
N PRO A 84 4.08 18.82 -13.17
CA PRO A 84 5.43 18.27 -13.24
C PRO A 84 6.21 18.62 -11.97
N LEU A 85 7.10 17.72 -11.55
CA LEU A 85 7.77 17.83 -10.25
C LEU A 85 8.61 19.11 -10.11
N ASN A 86 9.12 19.62 -11.23
CA ASN A 86 9.96 20.83 -11.29
C ASN A 86 9.20 22.10 -10.88
N GLU A 87 7.89 22.15 -11.14
CA GLU A 87 7.04 23.30 -10.82
C GLU A 87 6.48 23.24 -9.40
N VAL A 88 6.51 22.07 -8.77
CA VAL A 88 5.96 21.89 -7.43
C VAL A 88 6.96 22.39 -6.39
N ASN A 89 6.48 23.24 -5.47
CA ASN A 89 7.26 23.71 -4.34
C ASN A 89 7.72 22.54 -3.43
N LYS A 90 9.04 22.43 -3.20
CA LYS A 90 9.69 21.39 -2.37
C LYS A 90 9.26 21.41 -0.90
N ASN A 91 8.82 22.56 -0.38
CA ASN A 91 8.33 22.69 0.99
C ASN A 91 6.87 22.24 1.13
N SER A 92 6.17 21.94 0.04
CA SER A 92 4.80 21.45 0.07
C SER A 92 4.75 19.95 0.38
N TYR A 93 3.77 19.55 1.20
CA TYR A 93 3.44 18.14 1.41
C TYR A 93 3.15 17.39 0.09
N TYR A 94 2.56 18.08 -0.88
CA TYR A 94 2.21 17.50 -2.19
C TYR A 94 3.46 17.00 -2.95
N TYR A 95 4.57 17.75 -2.87
CA TYR A 95 5.85 17.37 -3.48
C TYR A 95 6.34 16.02 -2.97
N TRP A 96 6.43 15.87 -1.65
CA TRP A 96 6.93 14.64 -1.03
C TRP A 96 5.99 13.45 -1.22
N ARG A 97 4.67 13.69 -1.33
CA ARG A 97 3.70 12.66 -1.72
C ARG A 97 3.95 12.18 -3.15
N ARG A 98 4.26 13.08 -4.09
CA ARG A 98 4.64 12.74 -5.47
C ARG A 98 5.93 11.92 -5.52
N ILE A 99 6.97 12.35 -4.81
CA ILE A 99 8.26 11.63 -4.72
C ILE A 99 8.04 10.19 -4.22
N ARG A 100 7.29 9.99 -3.13
CA ARG A 100 7.02 8.65 -2.60
C ARG A 100 6.32 7.74 -3.59
N LYS A 101 5.37 8.28 -4.37
CA LYS A 101 4.71 7.52 -5.44
C LYS A 101 5.70 7.14 -6.54
N ILE A 102 6.48 8.10 -7.04
CA ILE A 102 7.49 7.87 -8.10
C ILE A 102 8.51 6.83 -7.64
N ASN A 103 9.01 6.91 -6.41
CA ASN A 103 9.95 5.95 -5.87
C ASN A 103 9.34 4.54 -5.78
N ARG A 104 8.07 4.43 -5.35
CA ARG A 104 7.39 3.15 -5.32
C ARG A 104 7.21 2.56 -6.73
N ASP A 105 6.84 3.39 -7.70
CA ASP A 105 6.67 2.96 -9.09
C ASP A 105 8.03 2.53 -9.68
N LEU A 106 9.12 3.25 -9.36
CA LEU A 106 10.49 2.85 -9.70
C LEU A 106 10.86 1.50 -9.09
N ILE A 107 10.66 1.31 -7.78
CA ILE A 107 10.94 0.03 -7.11
C ILE A 107 10.14 -1.10 -7.74
N ASN A 108 8.86 -0.87 -8.05
CA ASN A 108 8.03 -1.87 -8.73
C ASN A 108 8.59 -2.20 -10.13
N ASN A 109 9.02 -1.19 -10.90
CA ASN A 109 9.62 -1.40 -12.21
C ASN A 109 10.96 -2.14 -12.11
N LEU A 110 11.85 -1.73 -11.21
CA LEU A 110 13.11 -2.42 -10.95
C LEU A 110 12.86 -3.88 -10.53
N SER A 111 11.91 -4.11 -9.62
CA SER A 111 11.52 -5.44 -9.15
C SER A 111 10.99 -6.35 -10.26
N SER A 112 10.42 -5.75 -11.32
CA SER A 112 9.93 -6.46 -12.49
C SER A 112 11.07 -6.85 -13.44
N VAL A 113 12.12 -6.04 -13.51
CA VAL A 113 13.31 -6.25 -14.36
C VAL A 113 14.28 -7.24 -13.72
N ASP A 114 14.65 -7.01 -12.46
CA ASP A 114 15.60 -7.84 -11.71
C ASP A 114 14.99 -9.17 -11.21
N GLY A 115 13.65 -9.28 -11.24
CA GLY A 115 12.92 -10.45 -10.79
C GLY A 115 12.87 -10.59 -9.26
N TRP A 116 13.21 -9.58 -8.46
CA TRP A 116 13.25 -9.63 -6.98
C TRP A 116 11.94 -10.14 -6.34
N HIS A 117 10.82 -10.11 -7.08
CA HIS A 117 9.51 -10.65 -6.70
C HIS A 117 9.13 -12.02 -7.30
N ARG A 118 9.92 -12.69 -8.16
CA ARG A 118 9.61 -14.08 -8.53
C ARG A 118 9.86 -14.98 -7.33
N LYS A 119 9.02 -16.00 -7.15
CA LYS A 119 9.15 -16.99 -6.08
C LYS A 119 10.53 -17.66 -6.09
N ASP A 120 11.12 -17.76 -7.28
CA ASP A 120 12.42 -18.38 -7.53
C ASP A 120 13.60 -17.56 -6.96
N HIS A 121 13.40 -16.26 -6.68
CA HIS A 121 14.38 -15.37 -6.05
C HIS A 121 14.13 -15.15 -4.55
N ARG A 122 13.12 -15.81 -3.98
CA ARG A 122 12.97 -15.91 -2.53
C ARG A 122 13.94 -17.00 -2.06
N SER A 123 15.22 -16.67 -1.99
CA SER A 123 16.21 -17.56 -1.39
C SER A 123 15.73 -17.92 0.02
N PHE A 124 15.85 -19.20 0.39
CA PHE A 124 15.60 -19.65 1.76
C PHE A 124 16.63 -19.05 2.75
N GLU A 125 17.71 -18.50 2.21
CA GLU A 125 18.78 -17.85 2.96
C GLU A 125 18.29 -16.60 3.71
N ASN A 126 18.74 -16.47 4.97
CA ASN A 126 18.50 -15.29 5.78
C ASN A 126 18.96 -14.02 5.03
N HIS A 127 18.20 -12.93 5.17
CA HIS A 127 18.49 -11.66 4.49
C HIS A 127 19.91 -11.13 4.76
N SER A 128 20.44 -11.38 5.97
CA SER A 128 21.82 -11.06 6.34
C SER A 128 22.86 -11.91 5.59
N LEU A 129 22.60 -13.21 5.39
CA LEU A 129 23.49 -14.09 4.61
C LEU A 129 23.56 -13.65 3.15
N ARG A 130 22.43 -13.20 2.57
CA ARG A 130 22.41 -12.68 1.20
C ARG A 130 23.20 -11.38 1.03
N PHE A 131 23.08 -10.45 1.98
CA PHE A 131 23.72 -9.13 1.88
C PHE A 131 25.21 -9.14 2.27
N TYR A 132 25.59 -9.91 3.29
CA TYR A 132 26.95 -9.94 3.83
C TYR A 132 27.73 -11.22 3.47
N GLY A 133 27.08 -12.25 2.93
CA GLY A 133 27.72 -13.47 2.43
C GLY A 133 28.64 -14.15 3.45
N ASN A 134 29.90 -14.32 3.04
CA ASN A 134 30.95 -14.96 3.83
C ASN A 134 31.22 -14.25 5.18
N LEU A 135 31.02 -12.93 5.25
CA LEU A 135 31.23 -12.18 6.49
C LEU A 135 30.22 -12.58 7.57
N TYR A 136 28.94 -12.69 7.21
CA TYR A 136 27.91 -13.16 8.14
C TYR A 136 28.21 -14.57 8.63
N LEU A 137 28.63 -15.45 7.71
CA LEU A 137 28.95 -16.83 8.03
C LEU A 137 30.15 -16.95 9.00
N ALA A 138 31.19 -16.12 8.80
CA ALA A 138 32.34 -16.06 9.68
C ALA A 138 31.98 -15.53 11.08
N VAL A 139 31.19 -14.45 11.17
CA VAL A 139 30.76 -13.85 12.44
C VAL A 139 29.85 -14.79 13.22
N SER A 140 28.88 -15.45 12.56
CA SER A 140 28.03 -16.44 13.22
C SER A 140 28.84 -17.62 13.74
N LYS A 141 29.74 -18.20 12.93
CA LYS A 141 30.63 -19.29 13.37
C LYS A 141 31.45 -18.91 14.59
N TRP A 142 32.00 -17.70 14.61
CA TRP A 142 32.78 -17.19 15.74
C TRP A 142 31.92 -16.97 17.00
N SER A 143 30.72 -16.40 16.86
CA SER A 143 29.79 -16.23 17.97
C SER A 143 29.36 -17.57 18.56
N ASP A 144 29.08 -18.56 17.71
CA ASP A 144 28.62 -19.88 18.16
C ASP A 144 29.75 -20.67 18.81
N SER A 145 30.99 -20.59 18.31
CA SER A 145 32.14 -21.20 18.96
C SER A 145 32.40 -20.61 20.35
N LYS A 146 32.22 -19.29 20.51
CA LYS A 146 32.34 -18.62 21.81
C LYS A 146 31.30 -19.12 22.81
N LYS A 147 30.02 -19.21 22.41
CA LYS A 147 28.95 -19.76 23.26
C LYS A 147 29.21 -21.20 23.68
N LEU A 148 29.73 -22.03 22.78
CA LEU A 148 30.10 -23.42 23.08
C LEU A 148 31.25 -23.53 24.08
N LEU A 149 32.17 -22.57 24.09
CA LEU A 149 33.25 -22.52 25.08
C LEU A 149 32.74 -22.05 26.44
N GLU A 150 31.85 -21.06 26.46
CA GLU A 150 31.20 -20.59 27.69
C GLU A 150 30.38 -21.71 28.35
N ASN A 151 29.58 -22.45 27.58
CA ASN A 151 28.77 -23.58 28.08
C ASN A 151 29.58 -24.83 28.48
N LYS A 152 30.88 -24.90 28.17
CA LYS A 152 31.78 -26.00 28.61
C LYS A 152 32.50 -25.70 29.91
N ASN A 153 32.48 -24.44 30.33
CA ASN A 153 33.15 -23.97 31.54
C ASN A 153 32.19 -23.89 32.76
N ASP A 154 30.91 -24.21 32.55
CA ASP A 154 29.89 -24.48 33.57
C ASP A 154 29.71 -26.00 33.76
#